data_AF-A0A918MTU7-F1
#
_entry.id   AF-A0A918MTU7-F1
#
_cell.length_a   1.000
_cell.length_b   1.000
_cell.length_c   1.000
_cell.angle_alpha   90.00
_cell.angle_beta   90.00
_cell.angle_gamma   90.00
#
_symmetry.space_group_name_H-M   'P 1'
#
loop_
_entity.id
_entity.type
_entity.pdbx_description
1 polymer ?
#
loop_
_entity_poly.entity_id
_entity_poly.type
_entity_poly.pdbx_seq_one_letter_code
_entity_poly.pdbx_strand_id
1 'polypeptide(L)'
;MKKVPRSQRKTTTATKRAAPKGNNGLKHRREKRRAAADVPGDSPRTYRPEELLSPPMLLSRFTERATDLMAALPAEARPTQAAVTAALRQAVLEAFRSREEYVARMVEVDLLAGAPNQSASSLRKGIRAALLDQGVRCADSPDGESELFVVVEGDGETFEVLRPAYVDQATGKLVLSGQLRRLPGADGGVHSAAEGEATRGEGV
;
A
#
# COMPACT_ATOMS: atom_id res chain seq x y z
N MET A 1 -75.24 12.62 -61.08
CA MET A 1 -76.15 11.71 -60.35
C MET A 1 -75.36 10.50 -59.86
N LYS A 2 -75.44 10.21 -58.55
CA LYS A 2 -75.14 8.92 -57.87
C LYS A 2 -73.67 8.45 -57.92
N LYS A 3 -73.03 7.88 -56.90
CA LYS A 3 -73.22 7.68 -55.45
C LYS A 3 -71.83 7.21 -54.98
N VAL A 4 -71.34 7.68 -53.84
CA VAL A 4 -70.23 7.01 -53.12
C VAL A 4 -70.80 5.75 -52.44
N PRO A 5 -69.99 4.68 -52.29
CA PRO A 5 -69.82 4.19 -50.92
C PRO A 5 -68.38 3.81 -50.54
N ARG A 6 -68.10 4.09 -49.27
CA ARG A 6 -67.04 3.58 -48.37
C ARG A 6 -66.83 2.06 -48.47
N SER A 7 -65.58 1.60 -48.33
CA SER A 7 -65.12 0.90 -47.10
C SER A 7 -63.77 0.18 -47.26
N GLN A 8 -62.83 0.63 -46.42
CA GLN A 8 -61.70 -0.05 -45.76
C GLN A 8 -61.23 -1.45 -46.18
N ARG A 9 -59.90 -1.57 -46.37
CA ARG A 9 -59.12 -2.55 -45.60
C ARG A 9 -57.76 -1.98 -45.20
N LYS A 10 -57.56 -1.92 -43.88
CA LYS A 10 -56.35 -1.50 -43.18
C LYS A 10 -55.19 -2.45 -43.49
N THR A 11 -54.10 -1.92 -44.05
CA THR A 11 -52.78 -2.55 -43.98
C THR A 11 -52.12 -2.11 -42.67
N THR A 12 -52.17 -2.99 -41.66
CA THR A 12 -51.34 -2.87 -40.46
C THR A 12 -50.25 -3.92 -40.51
N THR A 13 -49.16 -3.63 -41.22
CA THR A 13 -47.87 -4.28 -40.97
C THR A 13 -47.13 -3.42 -39.95
N ALA A 14 -47.24 -3.85 -38.68
CA ALA A 14 -46.55 -3.24 -37.56
C ALA A 14 -45.04 -3.30 -37.78
N THR A 15 -44.39 -2.15 -37.90
CA THR A 15 -42.94 -2.01 -37.74
C THR A 15 -42.59 -2.35 -36.29
N LYS A 16 -41.97 -3.52 -36.09
CA LYS A 16 -41.32 -3.89 -34.82
C LYS A 16 -40.26 -2.83 -34.49
N ARG A 17 -40.61 -1.89 -33.60
CA ARG A 17 -39.63 -1.04 -32.91
C ARG A 17 -38.71 -1.96 -32.09
N ALA A 18 -37.47 -2.09 -32.54
CA ALA A 18 -36.41 -2.67 -31.74
C ALA A 18 -36.23 -1.81 -30.48
N ALA A 19 -36.33 -2.43 -29.30
CA ALA A 19 -36.07 -1.76 -28.03
C ALA A 19 -34.63 -1.21 -28.02
N PRO A 20 -34.38 -0.01 -27.48
CA PRO A 20 -33.02 0.50 -27.34
C PRO A 20 -32.24 -0.48 -26.46
N LYS A 21 -31.14 -1.01 -27.00
CA LYS A 21 -30.21 -1.92 -26.32
C LYS A 21 -29.65 -1.17 -25.12
N GLY A 22 -30.29 -1.36 -23.96
CA GLY A 22 -30.00 -0.64 -22.74
C GLY A 22 -28.54 -0.84 -22.31
N ASN A 23 -27.98 0.22 -21.71
CA ASN A 23 -26.59 0.36 -21.27
C ASN A 23 -26.23 -0.59 -20.09
N ASN A 24 -26.88 -1.75 -20.00
CA ASN A 24 -26.71 -2.75 -18.95
C ASN A 24 -25.29 -3.30 -18.91
N GLY A 25 -24.54 -3.27 -20.02
CA GLY A 25 -23.11 -3.62 -20.02
C GLY A 25 -22.26 -2.64 -19.19
N LEU A 26 -22.56 -1.33 -19.25
CA LEU A 26 -21.87 -0.32 -18.45
C LEU A 26 -22.28 -0.37 -16.99
N LYS A 27 -23.56 -0.63 -16.72
CA LYS A 27 -24.06 -0.85 -15.35
C LYS A 27 -23.43 -2.10 -14.72
N HIS A 28 -23.45 -3.23 -15.42
CA HIS A 28 -22.78 -4.45 -14.95
C HIS A 28 -21.27 -4.29 -14.83
N ARG A 29 -20.60 -3.51 -15.70
CA ARG A 29 -19.17 -3.23 -15.55
C ARG A 29 -18.88 -2.34 -14.33
N ARG A 30 -19.78 -1.41 -14.02
CA ARG A 30 -19.68 -0.52 -12.84
C ARG A 30 -20.03 -1.25 -11.54
N GLU A 31 -21.04 -2.12 -11.56
CA GLU A 31 -21.40 -3.02 -10.47
C GLU A 31 -20.31 -4.07 -10.25
N LYS A 32 -19.74 -4.67 -11.29
CA LYS A 32 -18.59 -5.58 -11.17
C LYS A 32 -17.35 -4.87 -10.64
N ARG A 33 -17.13 -3.60 -10.98
CA ARG A 33 -16.07 -2.76 -10.39
C ARG A 33 -16.35 -2.40 -8.92
N ARG A 34 -17.60 -2.16 -8.54
CA ARG A 34 -18.01 -1.95 -7.14
C ARG A 34 -17.88 -3.25 -6.32
N ALA A 35 -18.36 -4.37 -6.84
CA ALA A 35 -18.22 -5.67 -6.21
C ALA A 35 -16.76 -6.12 -6.09
N ALA A 36 -15.88 -5.74 -7.04
CA ALA A 36 -14.44 -5.94 -6.91
C ALA A 36 -13.77 -4.97 -5.92
N ALA A 37 -14.42 -3.86 -5.56
CA ALA A 37 -14.01 -2.95 -4.50
C ALA A 37 -14.59 -3.35 -3.12
N ASP A 38 -15.65 -4.16 -3.09
CA ASP A 38 -16.30 -4.73 -1.89
C ASP A 38 -15.73 -6.10 -1.46
N VAL A 39 -14.78 -6.67 -2.23
CA VAL A 39 -13.87 -7.67 -1.64
C VAL A 39 -13.08 -6.90 -0.58
N PRO A 40 -12.94 -7.38 0.67
CA PRO A 40 -12.16 -6.68 1.68
C PRO A 40 -10.70 -6.57 1.22
N GLY A 41 -10.38 -5.47 0.53
CA GLY A 41 -9.01 -5.05 0.20
C GLY A 41 -8.26 -4.53 1.43
N ASP A 42 -8.94 -4.50 2.57
CA ASP A 42 -8.46 -4.04 3.88
C ASP A 42 -7.88 -5.15 4.76
N SER A 43 -7.82 -6.39 4.29
CA SER A 43 -6.78 -7.28 4.84
C SER A 43 -5.46 -6.80 4.23
N PRO A 44 -4.52 -6.26 5.03
CA PRO A 44 -3.20 -5.95 4.50
C PRO A 44 -2.72 -7.23 3.82
N ARG A 45 -2.32 -7.15 2.55
CA ARG A 45 -1.64 -8.26 1.89
C ARG A 45 -0.40 -8.55 2.73
N THR A 46 -0.52 -9.43 3.70
CA THR A 46 0.61 -9.92 4.46
C THR A 46 1.43 -10.75 3.49
N TYR A 47 2.73 -10.51 3.52
CA TYR A 47 3.70 -11.33 2.82
C TYR A 47 3.34 -12.80 3.01
N ARG A 48 3.20 -13.54 1.91
CA ARG A 48 2.94 -14.99 1.95
C ARG A 48 4.26 -15.72 1.74
N PRO A 49 4.92 -16.17 2.82
CA PRO A 49 6.21 -16.84 2.71
C PRO A 49 6.14 -18.10 1.84
N GLU A 50 4.96 -18.72 1.78
CA GLU A 50 4.65 -19.91 0.98
C GLU A 50 4.80 -19.69 -0.54
N GLU A 51 4.72 -18.44 -1.00
CA GLU A 51 4.85 -18.07 -2.42
C GLU A 51 6.31 -17.82 -2.83
N LEU A 52 7.24 -17.84 -1.86
CA LEU A 52 8.66 -17.71 -2.12
C LEU A 52 9.27 -19.05 -2.51
N LEU A 53 10.32 -18.97 -3.32
CA LEU A 53 11.29 -20.06 -3.44
C LEU A 53 11.75 -20.46 -2.04
N SER A 54 11.49 -21.71 -1.64
CA SER A 54 11.85 -22.17 -0.30
C SER A 54 13.38 -22.00 -0.10
N PRO A 55 13.83 -21.35 0.99
CA PRO A 55 15.25 -21.12 1.22
C PRO A 55 16.12 -22.37 1.09
N PRO A 56 15.68 -23.57 1.54
CA PRO A 56 16.43 -24.81 1.35
C PRO A 56 16.62 -25.16 -0.14
N MET A 57 15.61 -24.95 -0.99
CA MET A 57 15.69 -25.23 -2.43
C MET A 57 16.60 -24.24 -3.16
N LEU A 58 16.63 -22.97 -2.73
CA LEU A 58 17.57 -21.99 -3.26
C LEU A 58 19.01 -22.37 -2.92
N LEU A 59 19.25 -22.72 -1.67
CA LEU A 59 20.56 -23.16 -1.21
C LEU A 59 21.00 -24.44 -1.93
N SER A 60 20.11 -25.44 -2.09
CA SER A 60 20.47 -26.68 -2.78
C SER A 60 20.91 -26.39 -4.23
N ARG A 61 20.08 -25.69 -5.00
CA ARG A 61 20.37 -25.32 -6.40
C ARG A 61 21.64 -24.50 -6.52
N PHE A 62 21.86 -23.58 -5.58
CA PHE A 62 23.08 -22.79 -5.55
C PHE A 62 24.31 -23.66 -5.29
N THR A 63 24.27 -24.54 -4.29
CA THR A 63 25.41 -25.41 -3.94
C THR A 63 25.72 -26.43 -5.04
N GLU A 64 24.70 -26.99 -5.69
CA GLU A 64 24.87 -27.84 -6.87
C GLU A 64 25.59 -27.09 -7.97
N ARG A 65 25.09 -25.90 -8.34
CA ARG A 65 25.68 -25.10 -9.41
C ARG A 65 27.10 -24.64 -9.09
N ALA A 66 27.37 -24.26 -7.84
CA ALA A 66 28.71 -23.86 -7.40
C ALA A 66 29.69 -25.04 -7.50
N THR A 67 29.26 -26.24 -7.13
CA THR A 67 30.07 -27.46 -7.21
C THR A 67 30.41 -27.79 -8.66
N ASP A 68 29.44 -27.71 -9.58
CA ASP A 68 29.66 -27.92 -11.01
C ASP A 68 30.69 -26.93 -11.59
N LEU A 69 30.56 -25.65 -11.24
CA LEU A 69 31.47 -24.60 -11.70
C LEU A 69 32.90 -24.81 -11.16
N MET A 70 33.04 -25.24 -9.91
CA MET A 70 34.36 -25.57 -9.34
C MET A 70 34.97 -26.81 -9.98
N ALA A 71 34.17 -27.81 -10.31
CA ALA A 71 34.63 -29.04 -10.97
C ALA A 71 35.16 -28.76 -12.39
N ALA A 72 34.59 -27.78 -13.08
CA ALA A 72 35.02 -27.34 -14.41
C ALA A 72 36.36 -26.57 -14.43
N LEU A 73 36.87 -26.13 -13.27
CA LEU A 73 38.15 -25.45 -13.17
C LEU A 73 39.34 -26.45 -13.16
N PRO A 74 40.46 -26.11 -13.83
CA PRO A 74 41.74 -26.83 -13.66
C PRO A 74 42.12 -26.92 -12.19
N ALA A 75 42.76 -28.01 -11.78
CA ALA A 75 43.05 -28.29 -10.36
C ALA A 75 43.88 -27.19 -9.71
N GLU A 76 44.78 -26.57 -10.47
CA GLU A 76 45.68 -25.49 -10.04
C GLU A 76 44.95 -24.16 -9.85
N ALA A 77 43.78 -24.00 -10.47
CA ALA A 77 42.96 -22.79 -10.40
C ALA A 77 41.76 -22.94 -9.44
N ARG A 78 41.58 -24.10 -8.80
CA ARG A 78 40.46 -24.31 -7.88
C ARG A 78 40.65 -23.49 -6.61
N PRO A 79 39.66 -22.66 -6.23
CA PRO A 79 39.74 -21.92 -4.98
C PRO A 79 39.73 -22.88 -3.78
N THR A 80 40.45 -22.51 -2.72
CA THR A 80 40.39 -23.26 -1.47
C THR A 80 38.99 -23.14 -0.85
N GLN A 81 38.59 -24.14 -0.07
CA GLN A 81 37.30 -24.11 0.65
C GLN A 81 37.16 -22.85 1.53
N ALA A 82 38.26 -22.37 2.12
CA ALA A 82 38.29 -21.14 2.89
C ALA A 82 37.99 -19.90 2.02
N ALA A 83 38.58 -19.81 0.83
CA ALA A 83 38.34 -18.72 -0.11
C ALA A 83 36.88 -18.72 -0.61
N VAL A 84 36.33 -19.89 -0.92
CA VAL A 84 34.91 -20.04 -1.29
C VAL A 84 34.01 -19.56 -0.16
N THR A 85 34.26 -20.01 1.07
CA THR A 85 33.45 -19.64 2.23
C THR A 85 33.52 -18.13 2.51
N ALA A 86 34.70 -17.51 2.38
CA ALA A 86 34.86 -16.08 2.55
C ALA A 86 34.09 -15.29 1.47
N ALA A 87 34.20 -15.69 0.20
CA ALA A 87 33.47 -15.08 -0.90
C ALA A 87 31.96 -15.20 -0.72
N LEU A 88 31.46 -16.35 -0.27
CA LEU A 88 30.03 -16.56 0.00
C LEU A 88 29.52 -15.64 1.11
N ARG A 89 30.24 -15.56 2.24
CA ARG A 89 29.86 -14.65 3.33
C ARG A 89 29.82 -13.21 2.83
N GLN A 90 30.83 -12.79 2.06
CA GLN A 90 30.87 -11.44 1.51
C GLN A 90 29.69 -11.17 0.58
N ALA A 91 29.39 -12.08 -0.36
CA ALA A 91 28.29 -11.95 -1.29
C ALA A 91 26.93 -11.87 -0.58
N VAL A 92 26.72 -12.67 0.48
CA VAL A 92 25.50 -12.64 1.27
C VAL A 92 25.35 -11.30 1.98
N LEU A 93 26.41 -10.81 2.64
CA LEU A 93 26.39 -9.51 3.32
C LEU A 93 26.15 -8.35 2.34
N GLU A 94 26.75 -8.41 1.16
CA GLU A 94 26.56 -7.42 0.10
C GLU A 94 25.12 -7.47 -0.45
N ALA A 95 24.54 -8.66 -0.62
CA ALA A 95 23.16 -8.81 -1.03
C ALA A 95 22.18 -8.23 0.01
N PHE A 96 22.43 -8.44 1.30
CA PHE A 96 21.65 -7.83 2.38
C PHE A 96 21.74 -6.30 2.35
N ARG A 97 22.95 -5.75 2.24
CA ARG A 97 23.16 -4.31 2.14
C ARG A 97 22.47 -3.70 0.92
N SER A 98 22.62 -4.33 -0.24
CA SER A 98 21.98 -3.89 -1.48
C SER A 98 20.46 -3.89 -1.37
N ARG A 99 19.89 -4.91 -0.71
CA ARG A 99 18.45 -4.97 -0.44
C ARG A 99 18.01 -3.85 0.51
N GLU A 100 18.74 -3.63 1.60
CA GLU A 100 18.44 -2.58 2.57
C GLU A 100 18.44 -1.19 1.91
N GLU A 101 19.45 -0.89 1.09
CA GLU A 101 19.55 0.36 0.34
C GLU A 101 18.40 0.53 -0.67
N TYR A 102 18.06 -0.54 -1.41
CA TYR A 102 16.95 -0.53 -2.36
C TYR A 102 15.60 -0.28 -1.66
N VAL A 103 15.35 -0.99 -0.56
CA VAL A 103 14.13 -0.82 0.24
C VAL A 103 14.05 0.58 0.82
N ALA A 104 15.13 1.11 1.38
CA ALA A 104 15.18 2.48 1.89
C ALA A 104 14.83 3.49 0.80
N ARG A 105 15.39 3.33 -0.40
CA ARG A 105 15.06 4.20 -1.55
C ARG A 105 13.58 4.08 -1.95
N MET A 106 13.00 2.89 -1.98
CA MET A 106 11.58 2.74 -2.29
C MET A 106 10.68 3.41 -1.23
N VAL A 107 11.05 3.32 0.05
CA VAL A 107 10.36 4.00 1.13
C VAL A 107 10.42 5.52 0.95
N GLU A 108 11.57 6.08 0.62
CA GLU A 108 11.70 7.51 0.30
C GLU A 108 10.75 7.93 -0.83
N VAL A 109 10.64 7.13 -1.89
CA VAL A 109 9.75 7.43 -3.02
C VAL A 109 8.27 7.34 -2.60
N ASP A 110 7.88 6.38 -1.77
CA ASP A 110 6.51 6.31 -1.22
C ASP A 110 6.17 7.55 -0.38
N LEU A 111 7.11 8.00 0.46
CA LEU A 111 6.96 9.20 1.28
C LEU A 111 6.81 10.45 0.42
N LEU A 112 7.66 10.62 -0.60
CA LEU A 112 7.57 11.74 -1.54
C LEU A 112 6.26 11.72 -2.33
N ALA A 113 5.79 10.54 -2.75
CA ALA A 113 4.52 10.39 -3.45
C ALA A 113 3.29 10.61 -2.54
N GLY A 114 3.46 10.44 -1.23
CA GLY A 114 2.43 10.68 -0.20
C GLY A 114 2.45 12.07 0.42
N ALA A 115 3.41 12.93 0.05
CA ALA A 115 3.53 14.26 0.62
C ALA A 115 2.31 15.15 0.31
N PRO A 116 1.97 16.11 1.19
CA PRO A 116 0.90 17.07 0.94
C PRO A 116 1.06 17.76 -0.42
N ASN A 117 -0.05 18.02 -1.10
CA ASN A 117 -0.12 18.68 -2.42
C ASN A 117 0.43 17.86 -3.62
N GLN A 118 0.80 16.60 -3.42
CA GLN A 118 1.22 15.72 -4.52
C GLN A 118 0.04 14.92 -5.09
N SER A 119 -0.23 15.06 -6.38
CA SER A 119 -1.23 14.26 -7.09
C SER A 119 -0.62 12.97 -7.66
N ALA A 120 -0.02 12.14 -6.81
CA ALA A 120 0.71 10.93 -7.21
C ALA A 120 0.06 9.62 -6.70
N SER A 121 -1.25 9.61 -6.45
CA SER A 121 -1.94 8.49 -5.80
C SER A 121 -1.80 7.15 -6.52
N SER A 122 -1.84 7.14 -7.86
CA SER A 122 -1.62 5.91 -8.65
C SER A 122 -0.18 5.40 -8.56
N LEU A 123 0.80 6.30 -8.55
CA LEU A 123 2.22 5.96 -8.39
C LEU A 123 2.46 5.38 -6.99
N ARG A 124 1.93 6.05 -5.95
CA ARG A 124 2.01 5.61 -4.56
C ARG A 124 1.44 4.19 -4.38
N LYS A 125 0.28 3.90 -4.99
CA LYS A 125 -0.30 2.55 -4.99
C LYS A 125 0.62 1.51 -5.62
N GLY A 126 1.26 1.84 -6.74
CA GLY A 126 2.24 0.98 -7.39
C GLY A 126 3.47 0.72 -6.52
N ILE A 127 4.00 1.76 -5.88
CA ILE A 127 5.14 1.65 -4.96
C ILE A 127 4.80 0.77 -3.75
N ARG A 128 3.62 0.98 -3.14
CA ARG A 128 3.16 0.15 -2.02
C ARG A 128 2.96 -1.31 -2.38
N ALA A 129 2.50 -1.60 -3.60
CA ALA A 129 2.43 -2.97 -4.10
C ALA A 129 3.84 -3.57 -4.24
N ALA A 130 4.78 -2.83 -4.82
CA ALA A 130 6.17 -3.29 -4.96
C ALA A 130 6.86 -3.51 -3.60
N LEU A 131 6.64 -2.61 -2.62
CA LEU A 131 7.14 -2.77 -1.24
C LEU A 131 6.61 -4.08 -0.63
N LEU A 132 5.31 -4.34 -0.76
CA LEU A 132 4.70 -5.58 -0.28
C LEU A 132 5.28 -6.82 -0.95
N ASP A 133 5.47 -6.79 -2.26
CA ASP A 133 6.09 -7.88 -3.02
C ASP A 133 7.54 -8.14 -2.56
N GLN A 134 8.24 -7.12 -2.04
CA GLN A 134 9.58 -7.24 -1.44
C GLN A 134 9.55 -7.62 0.06
N GLY A 135 8.37 -7.90 0.61
CA GLY A 135 8.17 -8.25 2.01
C GLY A 135 8.15 -7.05 2.96
N VAL A 136 8.04 -5.82 2.46
CA VAL A 136 7.98 -4.61 3.30
C VAL A 136 6.52 -4.20 3.52
N ARG A 137 6.10 -4.17 4.78
CA ARG A 137 4.76 -3.72 5.19
C ARG A 137 4.80 -2.26 5.58
N CYS A 138 3.77 -1.52 5.18
CA CYS A 138 3.52 -0.15 5.60
C CYS A 138 2.42 -0.15 6.69
N ALA A 139 2.70 0.45 7.84
CA ALA A 139 1.74 0.64 8.92
C ALA A 139 1.31 2.11 8.96
N ASP A 140 0.04 2.36 8.62
CA ASP A 140 -0.54 3.70 8.54
C ASP A 140 -1.33 4.10 9.82
N SER A 141 -1.44 3.21 10.81
CA SER A 141 -2.10 3.46 12.11
C SER A 141 -1.26 2.88 13.25
N PRO A 142 -1.19 3.54 14.43
CA PRO A 142 -0.56 3.00 15.63
C PRO A 142 -1.43 1.98 16.39
N ASP A 143 -2.70 1.77 15.99
CA ASP A 143 -3.62 0.87 16.68
C ASP A 143 -3.12 -0.57 16.68
N GLY A 144 -2.82 -1.12 17.86
CA GLY A 144 -2.31 -2.49 18.02
C GLY A 144 -0.83 -2.68 17.66
N GLU A 145 -0.14 -1.62 17.20
CA GLU A 145 1.27 -1.66 16.76
C GLU A 145 2.03 -0.38 17.16
N SER A 146 1.69 0.18 18.33
CA SER A 146 2.22 1.47 18.81
C SER A 146 3.75 1.53 18.92
N GLU A 147 4.40 0.39 19.13
CA GLU A 147 5.85 0.22 19.21
C GLU A 147 6.59 0.52 17.90
N LEU A 148 5.88 0.58 16.77
CA LEU A 148 6.44 0.93 15.47
C LEU A 148 6.58 2.44 15.26
N PHE A 149 6.03 3.24 16.18
CA PHE A 149 5.89 4.68 16.04
C PHE A 149 6.64 5.43 17.13
N VAL A 150 7.08 6.65 16.78
CA VAL A 150 7.69 7.60 17.71
C VAL A 150 6.87 8.88 17.72
N VAL A 151 6.53 9.39 18.90
CA VAL A 151 5.88 10.69 19.07
C VAL A 151 6.94 11.77 18.89
N VAL A 152 6.73 12.69 17.94
CA VAL A 152 7.71 13.73 17.60
C VAL A 152 7.25 15.14 17.97
N GLU A 153 5.95 15.37 18.16
CA GLU A 153 5.41 16.68 18.53
C GLU A 153 4.06 16.60 19.25
N GLY A 154 3.72 17.66 20.01
CA GLY A 154 2.45 17.85 20.71
C GLY A 154 2.36 17.22 22.12
N ASP A 155 1.40 17.69 22.92
CA ASP A 155 1.19 17.27 24.32
C ASP A 155 -0.21 16.70 24.62
N GLY A 156 -1.04 16.55 23.60
CA GLY A 156 -2.41 16.04 23.75
C GLY A 156 -2.55 14.51 23.90
N GLU A 157 -3.80 14.07 24.03
CA GLU A 157 -4.14 12.67 24.30
C GLU A 157 -4.42 11.83 23.05
N THR A 158 -4.75 12.48 21.93
CA THR A 158 -5.05 11.80 20.66
C THR A 158 -3.83 11.81 19.75
N PHE A 159 -3.72 10.83 18.84
CA PHE A 159 -2.58 10.70 17.93
C PHE A 159 -3.00 10.93 16.48
N GLU A 160 -2.18 11.70 15.78
CA GLU A 160 -2.22 11.86 14.32
C GLU A 160 -0.95 11.29 13.71
N VAL A 161 -1.10 10.46 12.68
CA VAL A 161 0.04 9.91 11.95
C VAL A 161 0.58 10.93 10.97
N LEU A 162 1.78 11.43 11.24
CA LEU A 162 2.52 12.31 10.33
C LEU A 162 3.25 11.51 9.25
N ARG A 163 3.74 10.33 9.62
CA ARG A 163 4.49 9.43 8.75
C ARG A 163 4.20 7.98 9.10
N PRO A 164 3.94 7.11 8.11
CA PRO A 164 3.77 5.68 8.38
C PRO A 164 5.08 5.02 8.81
N ALA A 165 4.97 3.86 9.46
CA ALA A 165 6.10 2.98 9.74
C ALA A 165 6.27 1.95 8.62
N TYR A 166 7.50 1.49 8.40
CA TYR A 166 7.83 0.45 7.43
C TYR A 166 8.57 -0.68 8.10
N VAL A 167 8.08 -1.91 7.94
CA VAL A 167 8.61 -3.11 8.59
C VAL A 167 8.97 -4.14 7.53
N ASP A 168 10.18 -4.69 7.63
CA ASP A 168 10.61 -5.83 6.84
C ASP A 168 10.03 -7.11 7.45
N GLN A 169 9.06 -7.73 6.76
CA GLN A 169 8.36 -8.92 7.25
C GLN A 169 9.26 -10.16 7.27
N ALA A 170 10.34 -10.20 6.49
CA ALA A 170 11.27 -11.32 6.50
C ALA A 170 12.11 -11.36 7.78
N THR A 171 12.42 -10.19 8.36
CA THR A 171 13.30 -10.06 9.53
C THR A 171 12.58 -9.58 10.78
N GLY A 172 11.35 -9.06 10.64
CA GLY A 172 10.61 -8.37 11.69
C GLY A 172 11.19 -7.00 12.06
N LYS A 173 12.21 -6.51 11.34
CA LYS A 173 12.90 -5.27 11.67
C LYS A 173 12.18 -4.05 11.11
N LEU A 174 12.21 -2.96 11.86
CA LEU A 174 11.83 -1.64 11.38
C LEU A 174 12.84 -1.18 10.31
N VAL A 175 12.32 -0.91 9.11
CA VAL A 175 13.03 -0.19 8.06
C VAL A 175 13.02 1.31 8.37
N LEU A 176 11.86 1.82 8.77
CA LEU A 176 11.69 3.22 9.16
C LEU A 176 10.57 3.32 10.20
N SER A 177 10.82 4.02 11.31
CA SER A 177 9.80 4.25 12.33
C SER A 177 8.74 5.24 11.84
N GLY A 178 7.49 4.98 12.23
CA GLY A 178 6.41 5.93 12.03
C GLY A 178 6.58 7.15 12.94
N GLN A 179 5.92 8.24 12.57
CA GLN A 179 5.93 9.48 13.35
C GLN A 179 4.51 9.89 13.68
N LEU A 180 4.30 10.23 14.95
CA LEU A 180 3.02 10.70 15.47
C LEU A 180 3.14 12.13 16.00
N ARG A 181 2.08 12.89 15.81
CA ARG A 181 1.79 14.12 16.55
C ARG A 181 0.70 13.84 17.58
N ARG A 182 0.85 14.38 18.79
CA ARG A 182 -0.23 14.45 19.76
C ARG A 182 -1.14 15.65 19.50
N LEU A 183 -2.44 15.42 19.49
CA LEU A 183 -3.47 16.44 19.34
C LEU A 183 -4.31 16.54 20.63
N PRO A 184 -4.79 17.75 21.00
CA PRO A 184 -5.71 17.92 22.12
C PRO A 184 -6.90 16.97 22.02
N GLY A 185 -7.33 16.40 23.13
CA GLY A 185 -8.55 15.59 23.16
C GLY A 185 -9.75 16.42 22.72
N ALA A 186 -10.70 15.80 22.01
CA ALA A 186 -11.89 16.47 21.49
C ALA A 186 -12.79 17.10 22.58
N ASP A 187 -12.55 16.79 23.86
CA ASP A 187 -13.35 17.23 25.01
C ASP A 187 -12.72 18.38 25.84
N GLY A 188 -11.63 18.98 25.36
CA GLY A 188 -10.77 19.84 26.20
C GLY A 188 -10.90 21.36 26.06
N GLY A 189 -12.01 21.94 25.58
CA GLY A 189 -12.04 23.39 25.40
C GLY A 189 -13.38 24.07 25.17
N VAL A 190 -14.16 24.29 26.24
CA VAL A 190 -14.79 25.61 26.53
C VAL A 190 -14.97 25.79 28.05
N HIS A 191 -13.88 26.11 28.76
CA HIS A 191 -13.97 26.95 29.96
C HIS A 191 -12.73 27.85 30.00
N SER A 192 -12.75 28.91 29.20
CA SER A 192 -11.87 30.05 29.39
C SER A 192 -12.70 31.31 29.59
N ALA A 193 -12.74 31.74 30.85
CA ALA A 193 -12.66 33.11 31.32
C ALA A 193 -13.49 34.19 30.60
N ALA A 194 -14.60 34.55 31.23
CA ALA A 194 -15.15 35.90 31.17
C ALA A 194 -15.51 36.35 32.59
N GLU A 195 -14.51 36.45 33.47
CA GLU A 195 -14.59 37.34 34.65
C GLU A 195 -13.92 38.66 34.28
N GLY A 196 -14.67 39.47 33.54
CA GLY A 196 -14.37 40.88 33.33
C GLY A 196 -14.80 41.67 34.56
N GLU A 197 -13.85 41.87 35.46
CA GLU A 197 -13.63 43.04 36.31
C GLU A 197 -14.65 44.19 36.10
N ALA A 198 -15.57 44.35 37.05
CA ALA A 198 -16.45 45.51 37.18
C ALA A 198 -16.21 46.19 38.53
N THR A 199 -15.07 46.86 38.68
CA THR A 199 -14.88 47.85 39.76
C THR A 199 -15.44 49.19 39.31
N ARG A 200 -16.71 49.43 39.63
CA ARG A 200 -17.36 50.73 39.48
C ARG A 200 -16.96 51.61 40.67
N GLY A 201 -15.98 52.49 40.48
CA GLY A 201 -15.67 53.56 41.41
C GLY A 201 -16.46 54.81 41.06
N GLU A 202 -17.38 55.22 41.93
CA GLU A 202 -17.87 56.60 42.04
C GLU A 202 -18.19 56.84 43.52
N GLY A 203 -17.46 57.77 44.13
CA GLY A 203 -17.62 58.15 45.53
C GLY A 203 -16.72 59.34 45.87
N VAL A 204 -17.39 60.49 46.07
CA VAL A 204 -16.93 61.81 46.54
C VAL A 204 -16.59 62.82 45.45
#